data_AF-A0A8K0LGZ8-F1
#
_entry.id   AF-A0A8K0LGZ8-F1
#
_cell.length_a   1.000
_cell.length_b   1.000
_cell.length_c   1.000
_cell.angle_alpha   90.00
_cell.angle_beta   90.00
_cell.angle_gamma   90.00
#
_symmetry.space_group_name_H-M   'P 1'
#
loop_
_entity.id
_entity.type
_entity.pdbx_description
1 polymer ?
#
loop_
_entity_poly.entity_id
_entity_poly.type
_entity_poly.pdbx_seq_one_letter_code
_entity_poly.pdbx_strand_id
1 'polypeptide(L)'
;MANEVRPSKVLCISDRCGICTFKALDGEQVAIVNIRDGTTLTTYDYKREVIRQDRRNGFKYHFLGCLFWYQRAARSVVLCHTDCLARERSTSSAGRFWATMYAYDPPPAEVKRHERWLLAQFALSLRSISEQGPVPLPLEICEMIAQHCCPVTALRRNAADAGRALWEKYGSDDQVRSTHTFDIATKAWARYVEFEGVQYIGCITNRPEDTPDQQAPLASELTLLYTPLPDDAVDTLYIVEDHLGVRNIIFTSSLTNSEIHHNYDGASVHWRRLKIIPGTRFRCNTDNTKLRSLDLVFPQAPESVGLPSVSDSEDAFDRPPRPNQKLRAHNTFEWDDHPFRMTSFVCNDPRTAGYSVFCFRQPWAILPHMPPRGERDLEVYAAQERRKSGGAVWLYASRNPDEVITEIWVRVQDGGYEARRSVAIVTATYTWFDTTSMRYYLRTNQDRTLVMGPYPHKGHHVYTLVYRGGSDPSRIYVDTGDRGLRRFLFESPLPAEPNSTNSSSAVPNDDAQKPKGLPSPKSPCPIPIYVDEARAPFIFYSSADMYGVAKVTLCRPEQGTISGMVLRYHDGRQETLGQVRPDRLASSGRRYE
;
A
#
# COMPACT_ATOMS: atom_id res chain seq x y z
N MET A 1 23.50 34.63 26.47
CA MET A 1 23.19 33.22 26.76
C MET A 1 22.36 32.69 25.60
N ALA A 2 22.94 31.81 24.79
CA ALA A 2 22.26 31.18 23.67
C ALA A 2 21.22 30.18 24.22
N ASN A 3 19.95 30.35 23.85
CA ASN A 3 18.92 29.35 24.14
C ASN A 3 19.23 28.10 23.32
N GLU A 4 19.69 27.04 23.99
CA GLU A 4 19.72 25.69 23.42
C GLU A 4 18.29 25.28 23.03
N VAL A 5 17.97 25.37 21.74
CA VAL A 5 16.75 24.80 21.18
C VAL A 5 16.92 23.28 21.22
N ARG A 6 16.35 22.62 22.24
CA ARG A 6 16.25 21.16 22.26
C ARG A 6 15.53 20.69 20.97
N PRO A 7 16.09 19.73 20.22
CA PRO A 7 15.45 19.24 19.01
C PRO A 7 14.09 18.63 19.35
N SER A 8 13.02 19.11 18.70
CA SER A 8 11.66 18.60 18.86
C SER A 8 11.59 17.13 18.47
N LYS A 9 11.05 16.27 19.35
CA LYS A 9 10.85 14.85 19.04
C LYS A 9 9.73 14.71 17.99
N VAL A 10 9.99 13.97 16.91
CA VAL A 10 9.03 13.72 15.83
C VAL A 10 8.32 12.40 16.09
N LEU A 11 6.99 12.40 16.03
CA LEU A 11 6.13 11.23 16.21
C LEU A 11 5.24 11.06 14.98
N CYS A 12 5.22 9.86 14.40
CA CYS A 12 4.36 9.54 13.26
C CYS A 12 3.03 8.96 13.75
N ILE A 13 1.92 9.56 13.31
CA ILE A 13 0.57 9.21 13.78
C ILE A 13 -0.34 8.97 12.58
N SER A 14 -1.24 7.99 12.71
CA SER A 14 -2.32 7.78 11.74
C SER A 14 -3.36 8.90 11.87
N ASP A 15 -4.02 9.27 10.77
CA ASP A 15 -5.21 10.15 10.82
C ASP A 15 -6.47 9.41 11.30
N ARG A 16 -6.36 8.11 11.59
CA ARG A 16 -7.41 7.27 12.13
C ARG A 16 -7.38 7.20 13.64
N CYS A 17 -8.57 7.21 14.23
CA CYS A 17 -8.78 6.94 15.65
C CYS A 17 -8.26 5.54 16.00
N GLY A 18 -7.41 5.42 17.02
CA GLY A 18 -6.87 4.15 17.52
C GLY A 18 -7.93 3.26 18.19
N ILE A 19 -9.14 3.77 18.45
CA ILE A 19 -10.22 3.01 19.08
C ILE A 19 -11.25 2.57 18.03
N CYS A 20 -11.79 3.52 17.27
CA CYS A 20 -12.86 3.22 16.31
C CYS A 20 -12.40 3.08 14.85
N THR A 21 -11.11 3.32 14.56
CA THR A 21 -10.46 3.22 13.22
C THR A 21 -10.95 4.20 12.14
N PHE A 22 -11.98 5.00 12.41
CA PHE A 22 -12.43 6.09 11.54
C PHE A 22 -11.40 7.21 11.47
N LYS A 23 -11.28 7.84 10.29
CA LYS A 23 -10.49 9.06 10.12
C LYS A 23 -11.12 10.23 10.89
N ALA A 24 -10.26 11.06 11.47
CA ALA A 24 -10.67 12.35 12.01
C ALA A 24 -10.98 13.33 10.87
N LEU A 25 -12.04 14.11 11.05
CA LEU A 25 -12.47 15.16 10.12
C LEU A 25 -12.11 16.54 10.67
N ASP A 26 -11.96 17.51 9.77
CA ASP A 26 -11.65 18.89 10.15
C ASP A 26 -12.73 19.44 11.10
N GLY A 27 -12.28 20.03 12.21
CA GLY A 27 -13.12 20.55 13.29
C GLY A 27 -13.50 19.55 14.38
N GLU A 28 -13.16 18.26 14.24
CA GLU A 28 -13.47 17.26 15.27
C GLU A 28 -12.46 17.31 16.43
N GLN A 29 -12.94 17.15 17.65
CA GLN A 29 -12.05 17.14 18.81
C GLN A 29 -11.35 15.78 18.94
N VAL A 30 -10.01 15.81 18.97
CA VAL A 30 -9.16 14.62 19.03
C VAL A 30 -8.11 14.74 20.12
N ALA A 31 -7.63 13.59 20.60
CA ALA A 31 -6.55 13.45 21.56
C ALA A 31 -5.41 12.61 20.97
N ILE A 32 -4.17 12.94 21.30
CA ILE A 32 -3.01 12.07 21.07
C ILE A 32 -2.74 11.31 22.36
N VAL A 33 -2.76 9.98 22.27
CA VAL A 33 -2.67 9.07 23.42
C VAL A 33 -1.42 8.21 23.28
N ASN A 34 -0.65 8.08 24.36
CA ASN A 34 0.46 7.12 24.41
C ASN A 34 -0.09 5.70 24.53
N ILE A 35 0.32 4.82 23.62
CA ILE A 35 -0.22 3.46 23.55
C ILE A 35 0.14 2.66 24.80
N ARG A 36 1.32 2.88 25.40
CA ARG A 36 1.83 2.03 26.50
C ARG A 36 1.08 2.22 27.80
N ASP A 37 0.73 3.45 28.14
CA ASP A 37 0.14 3.80 29.42
C ASP A 37 -1.26 4.42 29.30
N GLY A 38 -1.75 4.60 28.06
CA GLY A 38 -3.06 5.22 27.80
C GLY A 38 -3.09 6.71 28.10
N THR A 39 -1.96 7.36 28.39
CA THR A 39 -1.94 8.76 28.80
C THR A 39 -2.20 9.69 27.63
N THR A 40 -3.13 10.63 27.82
CA THR A 40 -3.38 11.71 26.86
C THR A 40 -2.26 12.74 26.93
N LEU A 41 -1.51 12.88 25.83
CA LEU A 41 -0.43 13.84 25.71
C LEU A 41 -0.95 15.24 25.37
N THR A 42 -1.96 15.33 24.49
CA THR A 42 -2.55 16.59 24.05
C THR A 42 -3.94 16.37 23.44
N THR A 43 -4.78 17.41 23.47
CA THR A 43 -6.13 17.43 22.90
C THR A 43 -6.30 18.71 22.08
N TYR A 44 -6.96 18.62 20.93
CA TYR A 44 -7.17 19.75 20.04
C TYR A 44 -8.27 19.52 19.00
N ASP A 45 -8.71 20.59 18.33
CA ASP A 45 -9.59 20.52 17.17
C ASP A 45 -8.79 20.11 15.94
N TYR A 46 -9.12 18.95 15.40
CA TYR A 46 -8.41 18.36 14.30
C TYR A 46 -8.49 19.25 13.07
N LYS A 47 -7.34 19.43 12.43
CA LYS A 47 -7.23 20.04 11.12
C LYS A 47 -6.25 19.19 10.34
N ARG A 48 -6.63 18.83 9.12
CA ARG A 48 -5.82 18.01 8.24
C ARG A 48 -4.55 18.76 7.85
N GLU A 49 -3.47 18.42 8.53
CA GLU A 49 -2.14 19.01 8.36
C GLU A 49 -1.11 17.90 8.14
N VAL A 50 -0.05 18.19 7.39
CA VAL A 50 1.04 17.22 7.20
C VAL A 50 1.84 17.05 8.50
N ILE A 51 2.09 18.18 9.19
CA ILE A 51 2.84 18.24 10.44
C ILE A 51 2.11 19.19 11.39
N ARG A 52 1.83 18.72 12.61
CA ARG A 52 1.38 19.56 13.73
C ARG A 52 2.52 19.75 14.72
N GLN A 53 2.75 20.98 15.16
CA GLN A 53 3.74 21.27 16.20
C GLN A 53 3.05 21.49 17.55
N ASP A 54 3.34 20.63 18.52
CA ASP A 54 2.99 20.84 19.92
C ASP A 54 4.15 21.53 20.63
N ARG A 55 4.05 22.86 20.72
CA ARG A 55 5.05 23.69 21.40
C ARG A 55 5.09 23.45 22.91
N ARG A 56 3.99 23.01 23.52
CA ARG A 56 3.88 22.80 24.97
C ARG A 56 4.69 21.58 25.40
N ASN A 57 4.58 20.50 24.64
CA ASN A 57 5.27 19.24 24.93
C ASN A 57 6.56 19.04 24.11
N GLY A 58 6.88 19.96 23.20
CA GLY A 58 8.07 19.89 22.35
C GLY A 58 8.00 18.80 21.27
N PHE A 59 6.81 18.34 20.90
CA PHE A 59 6.60 17.30 19.90
C PHE A 59 6.22 17.88 18.52
N LYS A 60 6.55 17.13 17.47
CA LYS A 60 6.01 17.32 16.12
C LYS A 60 5.30 16.05 15.69
N TYR A 61 4.03 16.14 15.36
CA TYR A 61 3.19 15.02 14.93
C TYR A 61 3.07 15.02 13.41
N HIS A 62 3.45 13.93 12.76
CA HIS A 62 3.38 13.78 11.30
C HIS A 62 2.21 12.84 10.94
N PHE A 63 1.20 13.36 10.23
CA PHE A 63 -0.01 12.61 9.86
C PHE A 63 0.04 12.03 8.43
N LEU A 64 0.82 12.63 7.53
CA LEU A 64 0.90 12.26 6.12
C LEU A 64 2.34 11.92 5.74
N GLY A 65 2.60 10.65 5.43
CA GLY A 65 3.90 10.20 4.92
C GLY A 65 5.01 10.35 5.94
N CYS A 66 5.10 9.39 6.86
CA CYS A 66 6.28 9.25 7.71
C CYS A 66 7.50 8.94 6.81
N LEU A 67 8.22 9.99 6.41
CA LEU A 67 9.35 9.91 5.50
C LEU A 67 10.47 9.07 6.15
N PHE A 68 10.81 7.98 5.45
CA PHE A 68 12.02 7.16 5.51
C PHE A 68 12.43 6.45 6.81
N TRP A 69 12.28 6.99 8.04
CA TRP A 69 13.07 6.46 9.17
C TRP A 69 12.32 6.07 10.46
N TYR A 70 11.08 6.50 10.66
CA TYR A 70 10.46 6.47 12.00
C TYR A 70 9.47 5.33 12.29
N GLN A 71 9.21 4.40 11.35
CA GLN A 71 8.26 3.30 11.61
C GLN A 71 8.82 2.17 12.49
N ARG A 72 10.16 2.06 12.63
CA ARG A 72 10.81 1.04 13.46
C ARG A 72 10.67 1.31 14.96
N ALA A 73 10.49 2.58 15.35
CA ALA A 73 9.99 2.89 16.67
C ALA A 73 8.49 2.57 16.67
N ALA A 74 8.11 1.46 17.30
CA ALA A 74 6.72 1.10 17.57
C ALA A 74 5.93 2.38 17.82
N ARG A 75 4.90 2.67 16.99
CA ARG A 75 4.05 3.86 17.13
C ARG A 75 3.74 4.00 18.61
N SER A 76 4.39 4.94 19.29
CA SER A 76 4.25 5.06 20.74
C SER A 76 2.98 5.81 21.09
N VAL A 77 2.31 6.36 20.07
CA VAL A 77 1.13 7.20 20.19
C VAL A 77 0.11 6.89 19.10
N VAL A 78 -1.16 7.15 19.40
CA VAL A 78 -2.30 7.08 18.48
C VAL A 78 -3.14 8.35 18.60
N LEU A 79 -3.80 8.73 17.51
CA LEU A 79 -4.88 9.71 17.54
C LEU A 79 -6.16 9.01 18.00
N CYS A 80 -6.97 9.63 18.84
CA CYS A 80 -8.28 9.14 19.27
C CYS A 80 -9.31 10.27 19.21
N HIS A 81 -10.54 10.00 18.76
CA HIS A 81 -11.64 10.93 19.02
C HIS A 81 -11.87 11.03 20.52
N THR A 82 -12.10 12.23 21.05
CA THR A 82 -12.30 12.42 22.49
C THR A 82 -13.52 11.70 23.01
N ASP A 83 -14.61 11.63 22.23
CA ASP A 83 -15.80 10.84 22.54
C ASP A 83 -15.53 9.33 22.59
N CYS A 84 -14.65 8.81 21.74
CA CYS A 84 -14.25 7.40 21.80
C CYS A 84 -13.40 7.14 23.05
N LEU A 85 -12.48 8.04 23.36
CA LEU A 85 -11.61 7.95 24.53
C LEU A 85 -12.40 8.02 25.83
N ALA A 86 -13.43 8.85 25.91
CA ALA A 86 -14.29 8.96 27.10
C ALA A 86 -15.07 7.67 27.43
N ARG A 87 -15.21 6.75 26.47
CA ARG A 87 -15.83 5.43 26.68
C ARG A 87 -14.84 4.40 27.22
N GLU A 88 -13.53 4.64 27.07
CA GLU A 88 -12.52 3.84 27.72
C GLU A 88 -12.50 4.18 29.22
N ARG A 89 -12.79 3.18 30.07
CA ARG A 89 -12.69 3.36 31.54
C ARG A 89 -11.22 3.63 31.91
N SER A 90 -10.99 4.22 33.08
CA SER A 90 -9.78 4.92 33.55
C SER A 90 -8.44 4.16 33.61
N THR A 91 -8.32 2.99 33.00
CA THR A 91 -7.05 2.30 32.74
C THR A 91 -7.16 1.53 31.43
N SER A 92 -6.95 2.21 30.28
CA SER A 92 -6.85 1.50 29.01
C SER A 92 -5.60 0.62 29.06
N SER A 93 -5.73 -0.70 29.04
CA SER A 93 -4.57 -1.56 28.83
C SER A 93 -4.03 -1.27 27.42
N ALA A 94 -2.70 -1.14 27.30
CA ALA A 94 -2.03 -0.87 26.03
C ALA A 94 -2.47 -1.82 24.90
N GLY A 95 -2.82 -3.05 25.27
CA GLY A 95 -3.36 -4.10 24.43
C GLY A 95 -4.57 -3.69 23.58
N ARG A 96 -5.46 -2.84 24.10
CA ARG A 96 -6.67 -2.40 23.38
C ARG A 96 -6.35 -1.64 22.10
N PHE A 97 -5.41 -0.70 22.16
CA PHE A 97 -5.00 0.04 20.96
C PHE A 97 -4.32 -0.87 19.94
N TRP A 98 -3.61 -1.91 20.38
CA TRP A 98 -2.98 -2.85 19.45
C TRP A 98 -3.99 -3.71 18.70
N ALA A 99 -5.06 -4.14 19.37
CA ALA A 99 -6.10 -4.98 18.79
C ALA A 99 -6.80 -4.33 17.58
N THR A 100 -7.00 -3.01 17.60
CA THR A 100 -7.65 -2.25 16.50
C THR A 100 -6.64 -1.60 15.56
N MET A 101 -5.34 -1.65 15.88
CA MET A 101 -4.34 -0.94 15.10
C MET A 101 -4.18 -1.54 13.71
N TYR A 102 -4.20 -0.67 12.71
CA TYR A 102 -3.89 -1.05 11.35
C TYR A 102 -2.37 -1.12 11.13
N ALA A 103 -1.91 -2.24 10.59
CA ALA A 103 -0.56 -2.38 10.04
C ALA A 103 -0.38 -1.42 8.85
N TYR A 104 -1.47 -1.11 8.14
CA TYR A 104 -1.52 -0.16 7.05
C TYR A 104 -2.90 0.33 6.69
N ASP A 105 -2.98 1.40 5.90
CA ASP A 105 -4.26 1.94 5.46
C ASP A 105 -5.03 0.94 4.57
N PRO A 106 -6.27 0.57 4.93
CA PRO A 106 -7.07 -0.34 4.13
C PRO A 106 -7.43 0.29 2.77
N PRO A 107 -7.70 -0.56 1.75
CA PRO A 107 -8.23 -0.10 0.48
C PRO A 107 -9.67 0.44 0.65
N PRO A 108 -10.14 1.32 -0.25
CA PRO A 108 -11.49 1.91 -0.16
C PRO A 108 -12.62 0.88 -0.08
N ALA A 109 -12.50 -0.23 -0.82
CA ALA A 109 -13.49 -1.31 -0.78
C ALA A 109 -13.64 -1.94 0.62
N GLU A 110 -12.52 -2.04 1.35
CA GLU A 110 -12.48 -2.57 2.70
C GLU A 110 -13.05 -1.57 3.72
N VAL A 111 -12.79 -0.28 3.53
CA VAL A 111 -13.46 0.78 4.32
C VAL A 111 -14.97 0.71 4.14
N LYS A 112 -15.47 0.61 2.90
CA LYS A 112 -16.90 0.44 2.60
C LYS A 112 -17.49 -0.87 3.16
N ARG A 113 -16.70 -1.96 3.19
CA ARG A 113 -17.12 -3.22 3.82
C ARG A 113 -17.28 -3.04 5.34
N HIS A 114 -16.29 -2.44 5.99
CA HIS A 114 -16.34 -2.18 7.43
C HIS A 114 -17.55 -1.30 7.80
N GLU A 115 -17.81 -0.22 7.06
CA GLU A 115 -18.99 0.63 7.27
C GLU A 115 -20.31 -0.15 7.13
N ARG A 116 -20.44 -0.99 6.09
CA ARG A 116 -21.62 -1.85 5.91
C ARG A 116 -21.79 -2.84 7.06
N TRP A 117 -20.70 -3.42 7.56
CA TRP A 117 -20.74 -4.32 8.71
C TRP A 117 -21.23 -3.59 9.97
N LEU A 118 -20.73 -2.38 10.24
CA LEU A 118 -21.18 -1.57 11.39
C LEU A 118 -22.67 -1.18 11.29
N LEU A 119 -23.13 -0.84 10.09
CA LEU A 119 -24.54 -0.55 9.83
C LEU A 119 -25.42 -1.79 10.07
N ALA A 120 -24.97 -2.97 9.64
CA ALA A 120 -25.69 -4.22 9.90
C ALA A 120 -25.76 -4.53 11.41
N GLN A 121 -24.66 -4.33 12.15
CA GLN A 121 -24.68 -4.48 13.62
C GLN A 121 -25.63 -3.48 14.29
N PHE A 122 -25.68 -2.24 13.80
CA PHE A 122 -26.64 -1.25 14.27
C PHE A 122 -28.08 -1.67 13.97
N ALA A 123 -28.36 -2.18 12.76
CA ALA A 123 -29.68 -2.69 12.39
C ALA A 123 -30.13 -3.86 13.26
N LEU A 124 -29.22 -4.80 13.59
CA LEU A 124 -29.50 -5.89 14.53
C LEU A 124 -29.81 -5.38 15.94
N SER A 125 -29.10 -4.34 16.39
CA SER A 125 -29.37 -3.70 17.68
C SER A 125 -30.75 -3.03 17.70
N LEU A 126 -31.12 -2.32 16.62
CA LEU A 126 -32.44 -1.74 16.44
C LEU A 126 -33.54 -2.80 16.44
N ARG A 127 -33.31 -3.92 15.76
CA ARG A 127 -34.25 -5.04 15.72
C ARG A 127 -34.49 -5.60 17.12
N SER A 128 -33.41 -5.85 17.88
CA SER A 128 -33.52 -6.35 19.25
C SER A 128 -34.33 -5.41 20.16
N ILE A 129 -34.14 -4.09 20.02
CA ILE A 129 -34.93 -3.08 20.74
C ILE A 129 -36.39 -3.10 20.27
N SER A 130 -36.62 -3.19 18.96
CA SER A 130 -37.95 -3.19 18.38
C SER A 130 -38.77 -4.43 18.74
N GLU A 131 -38.13 -5.58 18.90
CA GLU A 131 -38.76 -6.83 19.35
C GLU A 131 -39.34 -6.71 20.77
N GLN A 132 -38.81 -5.79 21.59
CA GLN A 132 -39.34 -5.46 22.92
C GLN A 132 -40.44 -4.39 22.86
N GLY A 133 -40.66 -3.78 21.69
CA GLY A 133 -41.64 -2.72 21.48
C GLY A 133 -43.02 -3.22 21.04
N PRO A 134 -43.99 -2.29 20.87
CA PRO A 134 -45.36 -2.63 20.48
C PRO A 134 -45.50 -3.15 19.05
N VAL A 135 -44.53 -2.85 18.17
CA VAL A 135 -44.49 -3.34 16.79
C VAL A 135 -43.07 -3.81 16.49
N PRO A 136 -42.84 -5.13 16.35
CA PRO A 136 -41.58 -5.68 15.90
C PRO A 136 -41.33 -5.26 14.45
N LEU A 137 -40.20 -4.60 14.20
CA LEU A 137 -39.77 -4.20 12.87
C LEU A 137 -38.98 -5.35 12.21
N PRO A 138 -39.27 -5.68 10.93
CA PRO A 138 -38.44 -6.58 10.15
C PRO A 138 -37.00 -6.05 10.01
N LEU A 139 -36.04 -6.96 9.81
CA LEU A 139 -34.62 -6.61 9.69
C LEU A 139 -34.39 -5.62 8.54
N GLU A 140 -35.10 -5.79 7.44
CA GLU A 140 -35.02 -4.94 6.25
C GLU A 140 -35.39 -3.49 6.58
N ILE A 141 -36.40 -3.28 7.43
CA ILE A 141 -36.80 -1.95 7.89
C ILE A 141 -35.75 -1.37 8.84
N CYS A 142 -35.20 -2.18 9.75
CA CYS A 142 -34.10 -1.76 10.62
C CYS A 142 -32.84 -1.38 9.82
N GLU A 143 -32.53 -2.08 8.73
CA GLU A 143 -31.43 -1.76 7.82
C GLU A 143 -31.67 -0.44 7.09
N MET A 144 -32.88 -0.20 6.60
CA MET A 144 -33.25 1.09 5.98
C MET A 144 -33.11 2.24 6.98
N ILE A 145 -33.59 2.06 8.21
CA ILE A 145 -33.46 3.05 9.28
C ILE A 145 -31.98 3.27 9.61
N ALA A 146 -31.18 2.22 9.74
CA ALA A 146 -29.75 2.31 9.99
C ALA A 146 -29.04 3.14 8.91
N GLN A 147 -29.33 2.89 7.64
CA GLN A 147 -28.71 3.61 6.53
C GLN A 147 -29.05 5.11 6.51
N HIS A 148 -30.28 5.48 6.88
CA HIS A 148 -30.74 6.88 6.82
C HIS A 148 -30.46 7.67 8.10
N CYS A 149 -30.48 7.00 9.25
CA CYS A 149 -30.54 7.66 10.55
C CYS A 149 -29.32 7.37 11.43
N CYS A 150 -28.38 6.50 11.04
CA CYS A 150 -27.19 6.25 11.85
C CYS A 150 -26.17 7.37 11.64
N PRO A 151 -25.96 8.28 12.62
CA PRO A 151 -24.92 9.29 12.50
C PRO A 151 -23.54 8.63 12.55
N VAL A 152 -22.54 9.26 11.95
CA VAL A 152 -21.14 8.81 11.99
C VAL A 152 -20.65 8.58 13.43
N THR A 153 -21.13 9.38 14.39
CA THR A 153 -20.82 9.21 15.81
C THR A 153 -21.35 7.90 16.39
N ALA A 154 -22.51 7.40 15.94
CA ALA A 154 -23.03 6.10 16.34
C ALA A 154 -22.21 4.95 15.73
N LEU A 155 -21.82 5.06 14.45
CA LEU A 155 -20.92 4.09 13.82
C LEU A 155 -19.57 4.00 14.54
N ARG A 156 -19.00 5.14 14.92
CA ARG A 156 -17.76 5.20 15.72
C ARG A 156 -17.91 4.53 17.09
N ARG A 157 -19.07 4.69 17.75
CA ARG A 157 -19.36 4.02 19.03
C ARG A 157 -19.44 2.52 18.85
N ASN A 158 -20.18 2.05 17.85
CA ASN A 158 -20.29 0.63 17.55
C ASN A 158 -18.91 0.00 17.26
N ALA A 159 -18.06 0.70 16.50
CA ALA A 159 -16.71 0.23 16.22
C ALA A 159 -15.84 0.17 17.48
N ALA A 160 -15.92 1.19 18.35
CA ALA A 160 -15.23 1.20 19.64
C ALA A 160 -15.68 0.06 20.55
N ASP A 161 -16.99 -0.19 20.62
CA ASP A 161 -17.57 -1.25 21.44
C ASP A 161 -17.23 -2.65 20.89
N ALA A 162 -17.13 -2.82 19.56
CA ALA A 162 -16.64 -4.05 18.94
C ALA A 162 -15.17 -4.34 19.27
N GLY A 163 -14.30 -3.32 19.20
CA GLY A 163 -12.89 -3.44 19.61
C GLY A 163 -12.75 -3.82 21.09
N ARG A 164 -13.56 -3.20 21.95
CA ARG A 164 -13.66 -3.52 23.37
C ARG A 164 -14.06 -4.97 23.60
N ALA A 165 -15.14 -5.43 22.94
CA ALA A 165 -15.64 -6.80 23.11
C ALA A 165 -14.61 -7.85 22.68
N LEU A 166 -13.85 -7.60 21.61
CA LEU A 166 -12.76 -8.48 21.19
C LEU A 166 -11.69 -8.58 22.28
N TRP A 167 -11.25 -7.43 22.80
CA TRP A 167 -10.23 -7.36 23.84
C TRP A 167 -10.70 -8.01 25.15
N GLU A 168 -11.94 -7.75 25.59
CA GLU A 168 -12.48 -8.34 26.82
C GLU A 168 -12.64 -9.85 26.72
N LYS A 169 -12.86 -10.38 25.51
CA LYS A 169 -12.99 -11.82 25.28
C LYS A 169 -11.64 -12.55 25.21
N TYR A 170 -10.65 -11.97 24.53
CA TYR A 170 -9.40 -12.68 24.19
C TYR A 170 -8.13 -12.01 24.69
N GLY A 171 -8.19 -10.73 25.02
CA GLY A 171 -7.04 -9.95 25.46
C GLY A 171 -6.51 -10.41 26.80
N SER A 172 -5.24 -10.11 27.04
CA SER A 172 -4.55 -10.35 28.31
C SER A 172 -3.99 -9.04 28.82
N ASP A 173 -4.06 -8.82 30.13
CA ASP A 173 -3.51 -7.61 30.78
C ASP A 173 -1.99 -7.49 30.64
N ASP A 174 -1.33 -8.52 30.10
CA ASP A 174 0.05 -8.44 29.70
C ASP A 174 0.23 -7.32 28.65
N GLN A 175 0.86 -6.22 29.09
CA GLN A 175 0.92 -4.96 28.33
C GLN A 175 1.84 -5.04 27.09
N VAL A 176 2.48 -6.18 26.88
CA VAL A 176 3.49 -6.40 25.85
C VAL A 176 2.97 -7.37 24.80
N ARG A 177 3.26 -7.07 23.53
CA ARG A 177 3.08 -8.03 22.44
C ARG A 177 3.76 -9.35 22.80
N SER A 178 2.99 -10.42 22.87
CA SER A 178 3.56 -11.75 23.07
C SER A 178 4.18 -12.26 21.78
N THR A 179 5.35 -12.90 21.92
CA THR A 179 5.99 -13.66 20.86
C THR A 179 6.14 -15.09 21.31
N HIS A 180 5.64 -16.04 20.52
CA HIS A 180 5.85 -17.47 20.74
C HIS A 180 6.37 -18.10 19.45
N THR A 181 6.87 -19.32 19.55
CA THR A 181 7.38 -20.05 18.38
C THR A 181 6.64 -21.36 18.19
N PHE A 182 6.48 -21.77 16.93
CA PHE A 182 6.02 -23.11 16.59
C PHE A 182 6.93 -23.75 15.54
N ASP A 183 6.88 -25.08 15.47
CA ASP A 183 7.71 -25.92 14.61
C ASP A 183 6.82 -26.75 13.67
N ILE A 184 7.20 -26.83 12.41
CA ILE A 184 6.50 -27.64 11.40
C ILE A 184 6.91 -29.11 11.44
N ALA A 185 7.94 -29.50 12.20
CA ALA A 185 8.27 -30.91 12.41
C ALA A 185 7.17 -31.68 13.16
N THR A 186 6.19 -30.97 13.73
CA THR A 186 5.06 -31.53 14.47
C THR A 186 3.75 -30.95 13.99
N LYS A 187 2.62 -31.53 14.40
CA LYS A 187 1.30 -30.98 14.08
C LYS A 187 1.21 -29.53 14.59
N ALA A 188 0.59 -28.66 13.80
CA ALA A 188 0.33 -27.28 14.19
C ALA A 188 -1.19 -27.04 14.19
N TRP A 189 -1.65 -26.36 15.24
CA TRP A 189 -3.06 -26.10 15.51
C TRP A 189 -3.25 -24.60 15.69
N ALA A 190 -4.37 -24.05 15.25
CA ALA A 190 -4.69 -22.65 15.46
C ALA A 190 -6.06 -22.45 16.10
N ARG A 191 -6.13 -21.43 16.97
CA ARG A 191 -7.39 -20.84 17.38
C ARG A 191 -7.74 -19.72 16.41
N TYR A 192 -8.98 -19.67 15.97
CA TYR A 192 -9.49 -18.55 15.18
C TYR A 192 -10.29 -17.58 16.04
N VAL A 193 -10.22 -16.30 15.72
CA VAL A 193 -11.01 -15.22 16.33
C VAL A 193 -11.76 -14.46 15.24
N GLU A 194 -12.95 -13.96 15.56
CA GLU A 194 -13.73 -13.13 14.63
C GLU A 194 -13.68 -11.67 15.10
N PHE A 195 -13.42 -10.76 14.16
CA PHE A 195 -13.44 -9.33 14.40
C PHE A 195 -13.93 -8.60 13.15
N GLU A 196 -14.86 -7.65 13.32
CA GLU A 196 -15.47 -6.88 12.22
C GLU A 196 -16.03 -7.78 11.08
N GLY A 197 -16.58 -8.95 11.44
CA GLY A 197 -17.13 -9.93 10.50
C GLY A 197 -16.07 -10.68 9.67
N VAL A 198 -14.82 -10.65 10.11
CA VAL A 198 -13.68 -11.31 9.46
C VAL A 198 -13.00 -12.25 10.44
N GLN A 199 -12.64 -13.44 9.98
CA GLN A 199 -11.91 -14.43 10.75
C GLN A 199 -10.39 -14.22 10.64
N TYR A 200 -9.72 -14.24 11.79
CA TYR A 200 -8.27 -14.12 11.95
C TYR A 200 -7.72 -15.30 12.74
N ILE A 201 -6.43 -15.61 12.56
CA ILE A 201 -5.71 -16.53 13.45
C ILE A 201 -5.43 -15.79 14.75
N GLY A 202 -5.91 -16.33 15.87
CA GLY A 202 -5.65 -15.87 17.22
C GLY A 202 -4.24 -16.22 17.70
N CYS A 203 -3.94 -17.51 17.67
CA CYS A 203 -2.64 -18.09 18.06
C CYS A 203 -2.39 -19.41 17.33
N ILE A 204 -1.14 -19.87 17.34
CA ILE A 204 -0.71 -21.15 16.77
C ILE A 204 0.07 -21.93 17.83
N THR A 205 -0.24 -23.21 18.01
CA THR A 205 0.43 -24.08 18.98
C THR A 205 0.74 -25.45 18.38
N ASN A 206 1.86 -26.05 18.79
CA ASN A 206 2.16 -27.46 18.52
C ASN A 206 1.59 -28.40 19.58
N ARG A 207 1.17 -27.88 20.74
CA ARG A 207 0.66 -28.67 21.84
C ARG A 207 -0.73 -28.18 22.25
N PRO A 208 -1.79 -28.82 21.76
CA PRO A 208 -3.16 -28.46 22.14
C PRO A 208 -3.50 -28.83 23.59
N GLU A 209 -2.71 -29.70 24.24
CA GLU A 209 -2.99 -30.26 25.57
C GLU A 209 -2.17 -29.62 26.71
N ASP A 210 -1.08 -28.91 26.38
CA ASP A 210 -0.02 -28.53 27.33
C ASP A 210 -0.09 -27.05 27.75
N THR A 211 -1.19 -26.35 27.49
CA THR A 211 -1.34 -24.93 27.86
C THR A 211 -1.70 -24.81 29.34
N PRO A 212 -0.77 -24.42 30.25
CA PRO A 212 -0.98 -24.44 31.70
C PRO A 212 -1.53 -23.12 32.25
N ASP A 213 -1.93 -22.19 31.39
CA ASP A 213 -2.45 -20.88 31.79
C ASP A 213 -3.97 -20.85 31.64
N GLN A 214 -4.65 -20.16 32.55
CA GLN A 214 -6.12 -20.03 32.62
C GLN A 214 -6.79 -19.36 31.38
N GLN A 215 -6.02 -19.09 30.32
CA GLN A 215 -6.44 -18.54 29.02
C GLN A 215 -6.09 -19.46 27.84
N ALA A 216 -5.64 -20.69 28.11
CA ALA A 216 -5.50 -21.78 27.17
C ALA A 216 -6.78 -21.99 26.34
N PRO A 217 -6.71 -22.03 24.99
CA PRO A 217 -7.84 -22.49 24.19
C PRO A 217 -8.21 -23.91 24.60
N LEU A 218 -9.49 -24.19 24.83
CA LEU A 218 -9.96 -25.57 24.92
C LEU A 218 -9.57 -26.31 23.63
N ALA A 219 -9.17 -27.58 23.72
CA ALA A 219 -8.80 -28.36 22.53
C ALA A 219 -9.90 -28.39 21.45
N SER A 220 -11.17 -28.21 21.85
CA SER A 220 -12.33 -28.08 20.95
C SER A 220 -12.40 -26.77 20.15
N GLU A 221 -11.66 -25.73 20.55
CA GLU A 221 -11.60 -24.43 19.86
C GLU A 221 -10.42 -24.33 18.88
N LEU A 222 -9.60 -25.37 18.81
CA LEU A 222 -8.43 -25.42 17.96
C LEU A 222 -8.73 -26.19 16.67
N THR A 223 -8.34 -25.60 15.55
CA THR A 223 -8.41 -26.20 14.23
C THR A 223 -7.02 -26.68 13.82
N LEU A 224 -6.91 -27.92 13.36
CA LEU A 224 -5.67 -28.47 12.81
C LEU A 224 -5.26 -27.69 11.55
N LEU A 225 -4.12 -27.02 11.59
CA LEU A 225 -3.57 -26.27 10.45
C LEU A 225 -2.66 -27.13 9.57
N TYR A 226 -1.86 -27.98 10.21
CA TYR A 226 -0.82 -28.72 9.52
C TYR A 226 -0.54 -30.05 10.20
N THR A 227 -0.32 -31.06 9.38
CA THR A 227 0.21 -32.36 9.80
C THR A 227 1.47 -32.66 8.99
N PRO A 228 2.62 -32.93 9.64
CA PRO A 228 3.81 -33.35 8.93
C PRO A 228 3.55 -34.71 8.27
N LEU A 229 3.77 -34.79 6.96
CA LEU A 229 3.69 -36.04 6.20
C LEU A 229 5.11 -36.54 5.91
N PRO A 230 5.41 -37.84 6.06
CA PRO A 230 6.75 -38.39 5.87
C PRO A 230 7.34 -38.15 4.48
N ASP A 231 6.48 -38.14 3.45
CA ASP A 231 6.88 -38.07 2.04
C ASP A 231 6.56 -36.71 1.37
N ASP A 232 5.89 -35.79 2.08
CA ASP A 232 5.52 -34.48 1.53
C ASP A 232 6.48 -33.41 2.04
N ALA A 233 7.47 -33.07 1.22
CA ALA A 233 8.41 -32.00 1.51
C ALA A 233 7.72 -30.65 1.27
N VAL A 234 7.00 -30.18 2.29
CA VAL A 234 6.56 -28.79 2.36
C VAL A 234 7.78 -27.89 2.37
N ASP A 235 7.90 -27.06 1.35
CA ASP A 235 9.02 -26.13 1.17
C ASP A 235 8.56 -24.68 1.01
N THR A 236 7.24 -24.46 1.00
CA THR A 236 6.65 -23.14 0.77
C THR A 236 5.47 -22.92 1.71
N LEU A 237 5.50 -21.79 2.42
CA LEU A 237 4.40 -21.29 3.24
C LEU A 237 3.77 -20.07 2.55
N TYR A 238 2.45 -20.03 2.48
CA TYR A 238 1.71 -18.82 2.15
C TYR A 238 1.00 -18.29 3.38
N ILE A 239 1.18 -17.00 3.64
CA ILE A 239 0.48 -16.29 4.72
C ILE A 239 -0.50 -15.35 4.06
N VAL A 240 -1.78 -15.50 4.40
CA VAL A 240 -2.85 -14.60 3.98
C VAL A 240 -3.10 -13.63 5.11
N GLU A 241 -2.90 -12.35 4.87
CA GLU A 241 -3.03 -11.29 5.87
C GLU A 241 -3.71 -10.05 5.30
N ASP A 242 -4.30 -9.24 6.16
CA ASP A 242 -4.78 -7.92 5.80
C ASP A 242 -4.24 -6.84 6.75
N HIS A 243 -4.84 -5.65 6.71
CA HIS A 243 -4.46 -4.51 7.53
C HIS A 243 -4.60 -4.75 9.05
N LEU A 244 -5.39 -5.74 9.48
CA LEU A 244 -5.70 -6.06 10.87
C LEU A 244 -5.00 -7.32 11.37
N GLY A 245 -4.58 -8.25 10.52
CA GLY A 245 -3.80 -9.40 10.96
C GLY A 245 -3.77 -10.57 9.98
N VAL A 246 -3.21 -11.68 10.46
CA VAL A 246 -3.12 -12.93 9.70
C VAL A 246 -4.47 -13.64 9.72
N ARG A 247 -4.98 -13.97 8.53
CA ARG A 247 -6.26 -14.62 8.32
C ARG A 247 -6.12 -16.12 8.11
N ASN A 248 -5.08 -16.54 7.39
CA ASN A 248 -4.86 -17.94 7.08
C ASN A 248 -3.40 -18.24 6.76
N ILE A 249 -3.02 -19.51 6.88
CA ILE A 249 -1.69 -20.01 6.54
C ILE A 249 -1.86 -21.29 5.74
N ILE A 250 -1.17 -21.39 4.61
CA ILE A 250 -1.27 -22.52 3.68
C ILE A 250 0.13 -23.10 3.47
N PHE A 251 0.26 -24.39 3.78
CA PHE A 251 1.49 -25.17 3.57
C PHE A 251 1.41 -25.85 2.21
N THR A 252 2.47 -25.76 1.40
CA THR A 252 2.51 -26.37 0.07
C THR A 252 3.92 -26.77 -0.32
N SER A 253 4.03 -27.57 -1.38
CA SER A 253 5.29 -28.03 -1.96
C SER A 253 5.54 -27.35 -3.30
N SER A 254 6.81 -27.12 -3.62
CA SER A 254 7.26 -26.74 -4.96
C SER A 254 6.77 -27.71 -6.03
N LEU A 255 6.64 -29.00 -5.69
CA LEU A 255 6.28 -30.05 -6.64
C LEU A 255 4.82 -29.92 -7.10
N THR A 256 3.95 -29.40 -6.23
CA THR A 256 2.57 -29.07 -6.56
C THR A 256 2.52 -27.71 -7.25
N ASN A 257 2.70 -27.68 -8.57
CA ASN A 257 2.61 -26.45 -9.38
C ASN A 257 1.15 -25.98 -9.62
N SER A 258 0.24 -26.32 -8.70
CA SER A 258 -1.16 -25.91 -8.79
C SER A 258 -1.28 -24.42 -8.45
N GLU A 259 -2.13 -23.71 -9.18
CA GLU A 259 -2.52 -22.37 -8.74
C GLU A 259 -3.20 -22.49 -7.37
N ILE A 260 -2.83 -21.60 -6.45
CA ILE A 260 -3.47 -21.55 -5.14
C ILE A 260 -4.88 -21.03 -5.39
N HIS A 261 -5.84 -21.95 -5.55
CA HIS A 261 -7.24 -21.62 -5.60
C HIS A 261 -7.66 -21.12 -4.22
N HIS A 262 -8.06 -19.86 -4.15
CA HIS A 262 -8.44 -19.22 -2.90
C HIS A 262 -9.79 -18.53 -3.03
N ASN A 263 -10.63 -18.72 -2.01
CA ASN A 263 -11.93 -18.04 -1.90
C ASN A 263 -11.79 -16.59 -1.41
N TYR A 264 -10.57 -16.06 -1.31
CA TYR A 264 -10.33 -14.66 -1.01
C TYR A 264 -10.46 -13.84 -2.30
N ASP A 265 -11.69 -13.75 -2.82
CA ASP A 265 -12.01 -12.87 -3.94
C ASP A 265 -11.95 -11.41 -3.47
N GLY A 266 -10.98 -10.66 -3.97
CA GLY A 266 -10.97 -9.19 -3.88
C GLY A 266 -9.78 -8.57 -3.15
N ALA A 267 -9.58 -7.29 -3.43
CA ALA A 267 -8.42 -6.46 -3.11
C ALA A 267 -8.15 -6.20 -1.60
N SER A 268 -8.69 -7.01 -0.68
CA SER A 268 -8.59 -6.77 0.77
C SER A 268 -7.54 -7.62 1.49
N VAL A 269 -6.96 -8.64 0.85
CA VAL A 269 -5.89 -9.46 1.44
C VAL A 269 -4.58 -9.36 0.66
N HIS A 270 -3.47 -9.58 1.35
CA HIS A 270 -2.15 -9.78 0.77
C HIS A 270 -1.62 -11.16 1.15
N TRP A 271 -0.75 -11.67 0.29
CA TRP A 271 -0.15 -12.98 0.34
C TRP A 271 1.35 -12.82 0.55
N ARG A 272 1.92 -13.30 1.65
CA ARG A 272 3.38 -13.46 1.77
C ARG A 272 3.77 -14.90 1.48
N ARG A 273 4.85 -15.08 0.73
CA ARG A 273 5.40 -16.41 0.40
C ARG A 273 6.73 -16.59 1.12
N LEU A 274 6.81 -17.57 2.01
CA LEU A 274 8.05 -17.94 2.71
C LEU A 274 8.57 -19.26 2.17
N LYS A 275 9.87 -19.33 1.89
CA LYS A 275 10.55 -20.59 1.59
C LYS A 275 11.01 -21.24 2.88
N ILE A 276 10.71 -22.52 3.01
CA ILE A 276 10.94 -23.33 4.19
C ILE A 276 12.06 -24.31 3.88
N ILE A 277 12.99 -24.46 4.82
CA ILE A 277 14.00 -25.52 4.82
C ILE A 277 13.78 -26.46 6.01
N PRO A 278 14.29 -27.70 5.97
CA PRO A 278 14.24 -28.59 7.13
C PRO A 278 14.79 -27.92 8.40
N GLY A 279 14.07 -28.02 9.51
CA GLY A 279 14.43 -27.38 10.79
C GLY A 279 14.02 -25.91 10.93
N THR A 280 13.25 -25.36 9.97
CA THR A 280 12.69 -24.01 10.09
C THR A 280 11.70 -23.92 11.25
N ARG A 281 11.88 -22.91 12.11
CA ARG A 281 10.90 -22.51 13.12
C ARG A 281 10.28 -21.18 12.75
N PHE A 282 9.10 -20.91 13.29
CA PHE A 282 8.39 -19.67 13.04
C PHE A 282 8.16 -18.91 14.34
N ARG A 283 8.28 -17.59 14.28
CA ARG A 283 7.94 -16.66 15.36
C ARG A 283 6.59 -16.04 15.07
N CYS A 284 5.64 -16.29 15.95
CA CYS A 284 4.33 -15.66 15.95
C CYS A 284 4.40 -14.35 16.73
N ASN A 285 4.12 -13.22 16.09
CA ASN A 285 3.96 -11.94 16.77
C ASN A 285 2.48 -11.64 16.93
N THR A 286 1.99 -11.52 18.17
CA THR A 286 0.57 -11.30 18.46
C THR A 286 0.33 -9.92 19.09
N ASP A 287 -0.89 -9.40 18.97
CA ASP A 287 -1.37 -8.26 19.76
C ASP A 287 -2.15 -8.69 21.02
N ASN A 288 -1.96 -9.94 21.44
CA ASN A 288 -2.67 -10.68 22.49
C ASN A 288 -4.15 -10.97 22.18
N THR A 289 -4.68 -10.55 21.03
CA THR A 289 -6.01 -10.98 20.54
C THR A 289 -5.91 -11.79 19.25
N LYS A 290 -5.00 -11.39 18.35
CA LYS A 290 -4.77 -11.99 17.04
C LYS A 290 -3.30 -11.97 16.64
N LEU A 291 -2.96 -12.90 15.76
CA LEU A 291 -1.67 -13.01 15.10
C LEU A 291 -1.51 -11.85 14.11
N ARG A 292 -0.43 -11.09 14.27
CA ARG A 292 -0.14 -9.88 13.47
C ARG A 292 0.88 -10.11 12.39
N SER A 293 1.89 -10.93 12.67
CA SER A 293 2.83 -11.39 11.66
C SER A 293 3.42 -12.73 12.06
N LEU A 294 3.99 -13.38 11.05
CA LEU A 294 4.72 -14.62 11.18
C LEU A 294 6.06 -14.47 10.47
N ASP A 295 7.13 -14.69 11.21
CA ASP A 295 8.51 -14.50 10.75
C ASP A 295 9.31 -15.80 10.86
N LEU A 296 10.25 -16.01 9.95
CA LEU A 296 11.17 -17.15 9.99
C LEU A 296 12.19 -16.97 11.12
N VAL A 297 12.41 -18.04 11.89
CA VAL A 297 13.51 -18.15 12.84
C VAL A 297 14.48 -19.17 12.29
N PHE A 298 15.55 -18.68 11.68
CA PHE A 298 16.62 -19.57 11.25
C PHE A 298 17.37 -20.07 12.49
N PRO A 299 17.59 -21.40 12.63
CA PRO A 299 18.62 -21.87 13.53
C PRO A 299 19.95 -21.23 13.09
N GLN A 300 20.82 -20.86 14.03
CA GLN A 300 22.16 -20.37 13.71
C GLN A 300 22.82 -21.39 12.78
N ALA A 301 22.86 -21.10 11.48
CA ALA A 301 23.51 -21.98 10.53
C ALA A 301 25.02 -21.90 10.78
N PRO A 302 25.75 -23.02 10.81
CA PRO A 302 27.20 -22.96 10.69
C PRO A 302 27.54 -22.20 9.41
N GLU A 303 28.55 -21.34 9.47
CA GLU A 303 28.94 -20.30 8.48
C GLU A 303 29.12 -20.77 7.02
N SER A 304 28.95 -22.05 6.73
CA SER A 304 29.20 -22.70 5.44
C SER A 304 27.95 -22.92 4.56
N VAL A 305 26.73 -22.75 5.08
CA VAL A 305 25.50 -22.83 4.26
C VAL A 305 25.01 -21.41 4.05
N GLY A 306 25.24 -20.85 2.86
CA GLY A 306 24.72 -19.54 2.47
C GLY A 306 23.22 -19.47 2.80
N LEU A 307 22.86 -18.60 3.74
CA LEU A 307 21.48 -18.35 4.10
C LEU A 307 20.70 -18.00 2.81
N PRO A 308 19.48 -18.53 2.62
CA PRO A 308 18.62 -18.04 1.56
C PRO A 308 18.56 -16.51 1.69
N SER A 309 18.86 -15.80 0.62
CA SER A 309 18.71 -14.34 0.60
C SER A 309 17.31 -14.00 1.11
N VAL A 310 17.24 -13.36 2.28
CA VAL A 310 16.00 -12.95 2.99
C VAL A 310 15.13 -12.02 2.12
N SER A 311 15.64 -11.59 0.96
CA SER A 311 14.97 -10.71 0.00
C SER A 311 13.71 -11.28 -0.67
N ASP A 312 13.57 -12.60 -0.75
CA ASP A 312 12.44 -13.24 -1.47
C ASP A 312 11.21 -13.47 -0.55
N SER A 313 11.38 -13.28 0.77
CA SER A 313 10.42 -13.70 1.80
C SER A 313 9.57 -12.58 2.42
N GLU A 314 9.79 -11.32 2.06
CA GLU A 314 9.08 -10.21 2.72
C GLU A 314 7.92 -9.65 1.88
N ASP A 315 7.96 -9.72 0.55
CA ASP A 315 6.95 -9.09 -0.29
C ASP A 315 5.54 -9.64 -0.04
N ALA A 316 4.56 -8.74 0.13
CA ALA A 316 3.15 -9.05 0.34
C ALA A 316 2.36 -8.77 -0.94
N PHE A 317 1.91 -9.83 -1.61
CA PHE A 317 1.33 -9.81 -2.95
C PHE A 317 -0.20 -9.74 -2.93
N ASP A 318 -0.82 -8.96 -3.81
CA ASP A 318 -2.28 -8.99 -4.03
C ASP A 318 -2.76 -10.31 -4.64
N ARG A 319 -1.87 -11.00 -5.36
CA ARG A 319 -2.05 -12.32 -5.93
C ARG A 319 -0.82 -13.17 -5.67
N PRO A 320 -0.96 -14.34 -5.04
CA PRO A 320 0.19 -15.14 -4.66
C PRO A 320 0.95 -15.59 -5.92
N PRO A 321 2.29 -15.41 -5.99
CA PRO A 321 3.09 -16.04 -7.03
C PRO A 321 3.08 -17.56 -6.84
N ARG A 322 3.28 -18.34 -7.90
CA ARG A 322 3.35 -19.82 -7.78
C ARG A 322 4.54 -20.24 -6.91
N PRO A 323 4.51 -21.44 -6.28
CA PRO A 323 5.59 -21.88 -5.41
C PRO A 323 6.97 -21.81 -6.06
N ASN A 324 7.08 -22.21 -7.33
CA ASN A 324 8.34 -22.22 -8.08
C ASN A 324 8.56 -21.02 -8.98
N GLN A 325 7.68 -20.03 -8.90
CA GLN A 325 7.79 -18.85 -9.73
C GLN A 325 9.00 -18.03 -9.29
N LYS A 326 9.98 -17.93 -10.18
CA LYS A 326 11.11 -17.01 -10.04
C LYS A 326 10.64 -15.63 -10.45
N LEU A 327 10.82 -14.67 -9.54
CA LEU A 327 10.50 -13.28 -9.77
C LEU A 327 11.79 -12.49 -9.69
N ARG A 328 12.07 -11.68 -10.70
CA ARG A 328 13.23 -10.79 -10.69
C ARG A 328 12.84 -9.45 -10.11
N ALA A 329 13.51 -9.04 -9.04
CA ALA A 329 13.34 -7.73 -8.46
C ALA A 329 14.14 -6.64 -9.20
N HIS A 330 13.54 -5.46 -9.31
CA HIS A 330 14.23 -4.20 -9.53
C HIS A 330 13.81 -3.23 -8.42
N ASN A 331 14.77 -2.89 -7.56
CA ASN A 331 14.57 -1.93 -6.48
C ASN A 331 15.09 -0.58 -6.94
N THR A 332 14.32 0.45 -6.67
CA THR A 332 14.68 1.82 -7.01
C THR A 332 15.26 2.57 -5.82
N PHE A 333 15.12 1.99 -4.61
CA PHE A 333 15.75 2.44 -3.37
C PHE A 333 16.34 1.24 -2.65
N GLU A 334 17.52 1.43 -2.04
CA GLU A 334 18.27 0.32 -1.45
C GLU A 334 17.74 -0.09 -0.07
N TRP A 335 17.04 0.79 0.68
CA TRP A 335 16.77 0.57 2.11
C TRP A 335 15.27 0.60 2.42
N ASP A 336 14.69 -0.57 2.68
CA ASP A 336 13.40 -0.69 3.34
C ASP A 336 13.37 -1.95 4.22
N ASP A 337 13.20 -1.74 5.53
CA ASP A 337 13.03 -2.81 6.53
C ASP A 337 11.57 -3.34 6.61
N HIS A 338 10.73 -3.02 5.63
CA HIS A 338 9.30 -3.38 5.64
C HIS A 338 8.94 -4.14 4.38
N PRO A 339 8.02 -5.12 4.49
CA PRO A 339 7.53 -5.87 3.34
C PRO A 339 6.90 -4.93 2.31
N PHE A 340 7.34 -5.02 1.04
CA PHE A 340 6.72 -4.26 -0.05
C PHE A 340 5.31 -4.78 -0.30
N ARG A 341 4.36 -3.88 -0.59
CA ARG A 341 2.98 -4.28 -0.89
C ARG A 341 2.76 -4.28 -2.37
N MET A 342 2.86 -5.47 -2.94
CA MET A 342 2.88 -5.68 -4.37
C MET A 342 1.45 -5.83 -4.89
N THR A 343 1.00 -4.91 -5.73
CA THR A 343 -0.13 -5.17 -6.63
C THR A 343 0.38 -5.75 -7.94
N SER A 344 -0.47 -6.41 -8.71
CA SER A 344 -0.09 -6.95 -10.01
C SER A 344 -1.02 -6.51 -11.14
N PHE A 345 -0.43 -6.32 -12.32
CA PHE A 345 -1.18 -6.21 -13.57
C PHE A 345 -0.53 -7.07 -14.65
N VAL A 346 -1.31 -7.42 -15.66
CA VAL A 346 -0.80 -8.15 -16.84
C VAL A 346 -0.41 -7.12 -17.90
N CYS A 347 0.88 -6.93 -18.08
CA CYS A 347 1.44 -6.15 -19.17
C CYS A 347 1.09 -6.82 -20.51
N ASN A 348 0.75 -6.02 -21.53
CA ASN A 348 0.36 -6.52 -22.85
C ASN A 348 -0.88 -7.45 -22.88
N ASP A 349 -1.75 -7.45 -21.86
CA ASP A 349 -3.04 -8.15 -21.96
C ASP A 349 -3.80 -7.62 -23.20
N PRO A 350 -4.29 -8.49 -24.12
CA PRO A 350 -4.96 -8.07 -25.35
C PRO A 350 -6.19 -7.19 -25.11
N ARG A 351 -6.80 -7.27 -23.91
CA ARG A 351 -7.98 -6.49 -23.52
C ARG A 351 -7.63 -5.11 -22.98
N THR A 352 -6.36 -4.82 -22.69
CA THR A 352 -5.96 -3.53 -22.15
C THR A 352 -5.95 -2.44 -23.23
N ALA A 353 -6.78 -1.41 -23.08
CA ALA A 353 -6.85 -0.27 -23.99
C ALA A 353 -5.90 0.88 -23.63
N GLY A 354 -5.26 0.83 -22.47
CA GLY A 354 -4.32 1.85 -22.03
C GLY A 354 -3.91 1.72 -20.58
N TYR A 355 -3.03 2.60 -20.12
CA TYR A 355 -2.51 2.63 -18.76
C TYR A 355 -2.60 4.05 -18.19
N SER A 356 -3.08 4.18 -16.97
CA SER A 356 -3.00 5.41 -16.19
C SER A 356 -1.93 5.29 -15.10
N VAL A 357 -1.19 6.38 -14.85
CA VAL A 357 -0.23 6.47 -13.76
C VAL A 357 -0.54 7.64 -12.87
N PHE A 358 -0.65 7.37 -11.58
CA PHE A 358 -0.76 8.40 -10.55
C PHE A 358 0.64 8.85 -10.17
N CYS A 359 0.91 10.14 -10.27
CA CYS A 359 2.20 10.75 -9.95
C CYS A 359 2.03 11.79 -8.84
N PHE A 360 2.86 11.69 -7.80
CA PHE A 360 3.04 12.71 -6.78
C PHE A 360 4.54 12.80 -6.51
N ARG A 361 5.21 13.76 -7.17
CA ARG A 361 6.69 13.90 -7.30
C ARG A 361 7.38 12.74 -8.04
N GLN A 362 6.99 11.52 -7.75
CA GLN A 362 7.34 10.27 -8.42
C GLN A 362 6.07 9.47 -8.73
N PRO A 363 6.13 8.36 -9.47
CA PRO A 363 4.97 7.49 -9.72
C PRO A 363 4.58 6.67 -8.48
N TRP A 364 3.27 6.49 -8.27
CA TRP A 364 2.68 5.85 -7.09
C TRP A 364 1.76 4.67 -7.39
N ALA A 365 1.11 4.69 -8.54
CA ALA A 365 0.20 3.63 -8.94
C ALA A 365 0.15 3.53 -10.46
N ILE A 366 0.01 2.31 -10.97
CA ILE A 366 -0.24 2.01 -12.39
C ILE A 366 -1.59 1.32 -12.46
N LEU A 367 -2.48 1.81 -13.33
CA LEU A 367 -3.82 1.30 -13.52
C LEU A 367 -4.04 0.93 -15.01
N PRO A 368 -4.12 -0.37 -15.34
CA PRO A 368 -4.52 -0.80 -16.68
C PRO A 368 -6.02 -0.59 -16.91
N HIS A 369 -6.41 -0.18 -18.12
CA HIS A 369 -7.81 0.03 -18.54
C HIS A 369 -8.28 -1.08 -19.47
N MET A 370 -9.43 -1.69 -19.21
CA MET A 370 -10.01 -2.76 -20.04
C MET A 370 -11.45 -2.40 -20.50
N PRO A 371 -11.74 -2.24 -21.80
CA PRO A 371 -13.11 -2.04 -22.31
C PRO A 371 -13.90 -3.36 -22.49
N PRO A 372 -15.26 -3.38 -22.53
CA PRO A 372 -16.26 -2.50 -21.94
C PRO A 372 -17.15 -3.25 -20.90
N ARG A 373 -16.65 -4.31 -20.24
CA ARG A 373 -17.40 -5.01 -19.17
C ARG A 373 -17.26 -4.29 -17.84
N GLY A 374 -17.76 -3.05 -17.78
CA GLY A 374 -17.79 -2.21 -16.60
C GLY A 374 -16.39 -1.89 -16.08
N GLU A 375 -15.89 -0.70 -16.38
CA GLU A 375 -14.94 -0.04 -15.48
C GLU A 375 -15.62 0.09 -14.12
N ARG A 376 -15.47 -0.93 -13.26
CA ARG A 376 -16.30 -1.05 -12.06
C ARG A 376 -15.95 -0.03 -10.99
N ASP A 377 -14.86 0.73 -11.14
CA ASP A 377 -14.55 1.75 -10.15
C ASP A 377 -13.66 2.89 -10.66
N LEU A 378 -14.23 3.84 -11.39
CA LEU A 378 -13.57 5.12 -11.67
C LEU A 378 -13.33 5.94 -10.38
N GLU A 379 -13.88 5.54 -9.21
CA GLU A 379 -13.56 6.19 -7.94
C GLU A 379 -12.09 6.00 -7.54
N VAL A 380 -11.36 5.04 -8.13
CA VAL A 380 -9.92 4.85 -7.88
C VAL A 380 -9.13 6.14 -8.10
N TYR A 381 -9.50 6.93 -9.13
CA TYR A 381 -8.89 8.24 -9.38
C TYR A 381 -9.06 9.19 -8.20
N ALA A 382 -10.31 9.36 -7.75
CA ALA A 382 -10.64 10.23 -6.62
C ALA A 382 -10.07 9.70 -5.29
N ALA A 383 -10.04 8.38 -5.08
CA ALA A 383 -9.51 7.76 -3.87
C ALA A 383 -8.01 8.01 -3.71
N GLN A 384 -7.22 7.92 -4.78
CA GLN A 384 -5.78 8.20 -4.73
C GLN A 384 -5.50 9.70 -4.52
N GLU A 385 -6.27 10.58 -5.15
CA GLU A 385 -6.17 12.03 -4.93
C GLU A 385 -6.50 12.41 -3.49
N ARG A 386 -7.55 11.84 -2.89
CA ARG A 386 -7.88 12.07 -1.48
C ARG A 386 -6.75 11.66 -0.54
N ARG A 387 -5.91 10.68 -0.92
CA ARG A 387 -4.76 10.24 -0.11
C ARG A 387 -3.62 11.26 -0.10
N LYS A 388 -3.50 12.13 -1.11
CA LYS A 388 -2.37 13.07 -1.25
C LYS A 388 -2.86 14.48 -1.60
N SER A 389 -2.69 15.42 -0.69
CA SER A 389 -3.01 16.83 -0.93
C SER A 389 -1.85 17.55 -1.64
N GLY A 390 -2.18 18.28 -2.71
CA GLY A 390 -1.30 19.23 -3.41
C GLY A 390 -0.37 18.61 -4.46
N GLY A 391 -0.54 18.96 -5.74
CA GLY A 391 0.44 18.68 -6.80
C GLY A 391 0.52 17.24 -7.32
N ALA A 392 -0.45 16.38 -7.00
CA ALA A 392 -0.56 15.05 -7.60
C ALA A 392 -1.28 15.13 -8.97
N VAL A 393 -0.91 14.26 -9.91
CA VAL A 393 -1.48 14.23 -11.26
C VAL A 393 -1.74 12.81 -11.73
N TRP A 394 -2.69 12.66 -12.64
CA TRP A 394 -2.90 11.44 -13.40
C TRP A 394 -2.46 11.62 -14.85
N LEU A 395 -1.70 10.65 -15.34
CA LEU A 395 -1.25 10.58 -16.73
C LEU A 395 -1.84 9.33 -17.36
N TYR A 396 -2.66 9.47 -18.40
CA TYR A 396 -3.20 8.35 -19.16
C TYR A 396 -2.48 8.22 -20.50
N ALA A 397 -2.16 6.99 -20.88
CA ALA A 397 -1.62 6.62 -22.17
C ALA A 397 -2.51 5.55 -22.81
N SER A 398 -3.19 5.90 -23.91
CA SER A 398 -3.97 4.96 -24.73
C SER A 398 -3.05 4.01 -25.48
N ARG A 399 -3.44 2.75 -25.65
CA ARG A 399 -2.72 1.72 -26.41
C ARG A 399 -3.54 1.34 -27.64
N ASN A 400 -2.90 1.23 -28.80
CA ASN A 400 -3.59 0.69 -29.98
C ASN A 400 -3.78 -0.84 -29.83
N PRO A 401 -4.75 -1.46 -30.54
CA PRO A 401 -5.02 -2.90 -30.42
C PRO A 401 -3.83 -3.81 -30.74
N ASP A 402 -2.98 -3.40 -31.67
CA ASP A 402 -1.78 -4.11 -32.15
C ASP A 402 -0.48 -3.61 -31.49
N GLU A 403 -0.61 -2.68 -30.55
CA GLU A 403 0.52 -2.06 -29.88
C GLU A 403 0.83 -2.79 -28.57
N VAL A 404 2.09 -3.16 -28.39
CA VAL A 404 2.59 -3.86 -27.20
C VAL A 404 3.79 -3.10 -26.63
N ILE A 405 3.89 -3.08 -25.30
CA ILE A 405 5.05 -2.57 -24.58
C ILE A 405 6.20 -3.55 -24.74
N THR A 406 7.27 -3.11 -25.38
CA THR A 406 8.48 -3.89 -25.65
C THR A 406 9.56 -3.61 -24.62
N GLU A 407 9.62 -2.41 -24.06
CA GLU A 407 10.64 -2.04 -23.06
C GLU A 407 10.05 -1.17 -21.94
N ILE A 408 10.54 -1.36 -20.71
CA ILE A 408 10.34 -0.42 -19.60
C ILE A 408 11.72 0.03 -19.11
N TRP A 409 11.91 1.33 -19.07
CA TRP A 409 13.12 1.97 -18.57
C TRP A 409 12.80 2.78 -17.33
N VAL A 410 13.73 2.75 -16.37
CA VAL A 410 13.71 3.60 -15.18
C VAL A 410 14.76 4.67 -15.36
N ARG A 411 14.40 5.92 -15.08
CA ARG A 411 15.36 7.01 -14.98
C ARG A 411 15.50 7.45 -13.54
N VAL A 412 16.74 7.55 -13.09
CA VAL A 412 17.12 8.10 -11.78
C VAL A 412 18.07 9.28 -12.01
N GLN A 413 17.90 10.35 -11.25
CA GLN A 413 18.83 11.48 -11.28
C GLN A 413 20.10 11.08 -10.52
N ASP A 414 21.25 11.24 -11.16
CA ASP A 414 22.53 10.96 -10.53
C ASP A 414 22.84 12.08 -9.53
N GLY A 415 22.80 11.75 -8.24
CA GLY A 415 23.21 12.66 -7.18
C GLY A 415 24.73 12.64 -7.10
N GLY A 416 25.40 13.61 -7.73
CA GLY A 416 26.86 13.67 -7.77
C GLY A 416 27.51 13.57 -6.37
N TYR A 417 28.58 12.76 -6.30
CA TYR A 417 29.57 12.58 -5.22
C TYR A 417 29.04 12.45 -3.76
N GLU A 418 29.33 11.30 -3.12
CA GLU A 418 29.03 10.92 -1.71
C GLU A 418 27.72 10.16 -1.40
N ALA A 419 27.05 9.57 -2.39
CA ALA A 419 26.01 8.56 -2.13
C ALA A 419 26.54 7.23 -1.50
N ARG A 420 27.81 7.19 -1.06
CA ARG A 420 28.40 6.07 -0.33
C ARG A 420 29.12 6.57 0.93
N ARG A 421 28.53 6.19 2.07
CA ARG A 421 29.11 6.18 3.42
C ARG A 421 29.19 7.54 4.13
N SER A 422 28.06 8.04 4.64
CA SER A 422 28.00 8.68 5.96
C SER A 422 26.57 8.86 6.44
N VAL A 423 26.31 8.33 7.64
CA VAL A 423 25.30 8.80 8.58
C VAL A 423 25.37 10.33 8.64
N ALA A 424 24.28 11.02 8.34
CA ALA A 424 24.09 12.41 8.74
C ALA A 424 22.73 12.54 9.42
N ILE A 425 22.77 12.33 10.74
CA ILE A 425 21.89 13.01 11.68
C ILE A 425 21.98 14.50 11.36
N VAL A 426 20.93 15.09 10.79
CA VAL A 426 20.77 16.55 10.81
C VAL A 426 19.36 16.88 11.26
N THR A 427 19.30 17.27 12.53
CA THR A 427 18.22 17.99 13.18
C THR A 427 17.72 19.17 12.35
N ALA A 428 16.39 19.24 12.18
CA ALA A 428 15.57 20.42 11.92
C ALA A 428 16.23 21.64 11.23
N THR A 429 15.93 21.87 9.95
CA THR A 429 15.04 22.93 9.43
C THR A 429 15.15 22.96 7.90
N TYR A 430 14.01 22.89 7.21
CA TYR A 430 13.79 23.27 5.79
C TYR A 430 15.00 23.18 4.83
N THR A 431 15.14 22.06 4.10
CA THR A 431 15.59 21.93 2.68
C THR A 431 15.98 20.46 2.40
N TRP A 432 15.04 19.63 1.95
CA TRP A 432 15.27 18.23 1.53
C TRP A 432 14.50 17.90 0.23
N PHE A 433 14.42 18.84 -0.71
CA PHE A 433 13.49 18.78 -1.84
C PHE A 433 14.00 18.09 -3.11
N ASP A 434 15.18 17.47 -3.14
CA ASP A 434 15.67 16.79 -4.36
C ASP A 434 16.02 15.31 -4.17
N THR A 435 15.16 14.56 -3.47
CA THR A 435 15.22 13.08 -3.52
C THR A 435 14.76 12.62 -4.91
N THR A 436 15.73 12.38 -5.80
CA THR A 436 15.67 11.51 -6.99
C THR A 436 14.29 11.45 -7.66
N SER A 437 14.03 12.38 -8.58
CA SER A 437 12.84 12.33 -9.43
C SER A 437 12.87 11.10 -10.34
N MET A 438 12.35 9.98 -9.85
CA MET A 438 12.26 8.72 -10.58
C MET A 438 11.13 8.74 -11.60
N ARG A 439 11.39 8.19 -12.79
CA ARG A 439 10.44 8.20 -13.90
C ARG A 439 10.50 6.89 -14.68
N TYR A 440 9.36 6.51 -15.25
CA TYR A 440 9.27 5.31 -16.09
C TYR A 440 9.02 5.71 -17.54
N TYR A 441 9.71 5.02 -18.45
CA TYR A 441 9.49 5.14 -19.89
C TYR A 441 9.05 3.79 -20.41
N LEU A 442 7.90 3.76 -21.07
CA LEU A 442 7.45 2.57 -21.79
C LEU A 442 7.70 2.79 -23.28
N ARG A 443 8.42 1.89 -23.91
CA ARG A 443 8.55 1.86 -25.37
C ARG A 443 7.65 0.76 -25.93
N THR A 444 7.04 1.03 -27.08
CA THR A 444 6.19 0.06 -27.77
C THR A 444 6.80 -0.43 -29.08
N ASN A 445 6.23 -1.49 -29.66
CA ASN A 445 6.59 -2.01 -30.99
C ASN A 445 6.33 -1.03 -32.14
N GLN A 446 5.61 0.07 -31.89
CA GLN A 446 5.33 1.14 -32.84
C GLN A 446 6.28 2.34 -32.67
N ASP A 447 7.41 2.14 -31.99
CA ASP A 447 8.40 3.19 -31.64
C ASP A 447 7.82 4.38 -30.87
N ARG A 448 6.65 4.20 -30.25
CA ARG A 448 6.05 5.20 -29.37
C ARG A 448 6.67 5.09 -27.99
N THR A 449 7.00 6.25 -27.40
CA THR A 449 7.50 6.35 -26.03
C THR A 449 6.47 7.00 -25.15
N LEU A 450 6.01 6.27 -24.13
CA LEU A 450 5.10 6.77 -23.10
C LEU A 450 5.91 7.18 -21.88
N VAL A 451 5.88 8.46 -21.55
CA VAL A 451 6.58 9.01 -20.38
C VAL A 451 5.64 9.05 -19.20
N MET A 452 6.02 8.36 -18.12
CA MET A 452 5.25 8.28 -16.89
C MET A 452 6.03 8.98 -15.76
N GLY A 453 5.64 10.22 -15.49
CA GLY A 453 6.26 11.10 -14.50
C GLY A 453 6.63 12.48 -15.07
N PRO A 454 7.05 13.43 -14.21
CA PRO A 454 7.46 14.76 -14.65
C PRO A 454 8.74 14.70 -15.51
N TYR A 455 8.89 15.57 -16.50
CA TYR A 455 10.12 15.76 -17.27
C TYR A 455 11.22 16.37 -16.36
N PRO A 456 12.53 16.15 -16.61
CA PRO A 456 13.54 16.64 -15.70
C PRO A 456 13.84 18.12 -15.90
N HIS A 457 14.20 18.76 -14.79
CA HIS A 457 15.03 19.95 -14.82
C HIS A 457 16.49 19.51 -15.08
N LYS A 458 17.37 20.44 -15.45
CA LYS A 458 18.78 20.15 -15.81
C LYS A 458 19.45 19.18 -14.79
N GLY A 459 20.24 18.22 -15.26
CA GLY A 459 21.01 17.31 -14.39
C GLY A 459 21.48 16.04 -15.10
N HIS A 460 22.41 15.32 -14.47
CA HIS A 460 22.89 14.01 -14.92
C HIS A 460 21.84 12.93 -14.59
N HIS A 461 21.62 11.99 -15.51
CA HIS A 461 20.55 11.00 -15.37
C HIS A 461 21.02 9.62 -15.82
N VAL A 462 20.80 8.63 -14.96
CA VAL A 462 21.03 7.22 -15.26
C VAL A 462 19.73 6.60 -15.76
N TYR A 463 19.82 5.88 -16.87
CA TYR A 463 18.73 5.13 -17.47
C TYR A 463 18.99 3.64 -17.36
N THR A 464 18.08 2.90 -16.75
CA THR A 464 18.19 1.46 -16.53
C THR A 464 17.06 0.75 -17.25
N LEU A 465 17.38 -0.20 -18.15
CA LEU A 465 16.38 -1.09 -18.75
C LEU A 465 15.94 -2.11 -17.71
N VAL A 466 14.67 -2.08 -17.33
CA VAL A 466 14.13 -2.95 -16.28
C VAL A 466 13.15 -3.96 -16.79
N TYR A 467 12.73 -3.90 -18.05
CA TYR A 467 11.87 -4.89 -18.67
C TYR A 467 12.13 -4.90 -20.17
N ARG A 468 12.28 -6.10 -20.73
CA ARG A 468 12.21 -6.32 -22.18
C ARG A 468 11.19 -7.42 -22.40
N GLY A 469 10.06 -7.06 -23.00
CA GLY A 469 8.92 -7.95 -23.24
C GLY A 469 8.72 -8.25 -24.71
N GLY A 470 8.07 -9.37 -24.99
CA GLY A 470 7.56 -9.72 -26.32
C GLY A 470 6.10 -9.31 -26.50
N SER A 471 5.47 -9.85 -27.53
CA SER A 471 4.02 -9.76 -27.76
C SER A 471 3.19 -10.44 -26.67
N ASP A 472 3.80 -11.36 -25.94
CA ASP A 472 3.09 -12.19 -24.98
C ASP A 472 2.77 -11.41 -23.69
N PRO A 473 1.56 -11.61 -23.11
CA PRO A 473 1.21 -11.01 -21.85
C PRO A 473 2.12 -11.50 -20.72
N SER A 474 2.59 -10.58 -19.88
CA SER A 474 3.45 -10.92 -18.73
C SER A 474 2.99 -10.18 -17.48
N ARG A 475 2.98 -10.85 -16.33
CA ARG A 475 2.61 -10.20 -15.07
C ARG A 475 3.77 -9.37 -14.55
N ILE A 476 3.45 -8.15 -14.13
CA ILE A 476 4.36 -7.27 -13.43
C ILE A 476 3.75 -6.98 -12.07
N TYR A 477 4.54 -7.19 -11.02
CA TYR A 477 4.20 -6.79 -9.67
C TYR A 477 4.84 -5.44 -9.36
N VAL A 478 4.10 -4.53 -8.78
CA VAL A 478 4.57 -3.18 -8.43
C VAL A 478 4.19 -2.83 -6.99
N ASP A 479 5.13 -2.22 -6.26
CA ASP A 479 4.88 -1.74 -4.90
C ASP A 479 3.83 -0.61 -4.91
N THR A 480 2.81 -0.72 -4.07
CA THR A 480 1.75 0.27 -3.87
C THR A 480 1.72 0.83 -2.45
N GLY A 481 2.83 0.67 -1.73
CA GLY A 481 3.05 1.25 -0.42
C GLY A 481 2.85 2.76 -0.37
N ASP A 482 2.86 3.29 0.84
CA ASP A 482 2.65 4.71 1.13
C ASP A 482 3.82 5.62 0.74
N ARG A 483 4.82 5.09 0.03
CA ARG A 483 6.02 5.78 -0.45
C ARG A 483 6.18 5.77 -1.98
N GLY A 484 5.18 5.28 -2.72
CA GLY A 484 5.19 5.22 -4.18
C GLY A 484 5.82 3.94 -4.73
N LEU A 485 6.00 3.86 -6.06
CA LEU A 485 6.50 2.68 -6.75
C LEU A 485 8.01 2.51 -6.52
N ARG A 486 8.40 1.73 -5.51
CA ARG A 486 9.82 1.51 -5.13
C ARG A 486 10.42 0.20 -5.62
N ARG A 487 9.55 -0.76 -5.95
CA ARG A 487 9.96 -2.12 -6.32
C ARG A 487 9.08 -2.65 -7.44
N PHE A 488 9.72 -3.28 -8.41
CA PHE A 488 9.09 -4.03 -9.47
C PHE A 488 9.56 -5.48 -9.39
N LEU A 489 8.64 -6.41 -9.58
CA LEU A 489 8.99 -7.80 -9.79
C LEU A 489 8.46 -8.26 -11.14
N PHE A 490 9.33 -8.90 -11.90
CA PHE A 490 9.06 -9.34 -13.26
C PHE A 490 9.15 -10.86 -13.36
N GLU A 491 8.27 -11.46 -14.15
CA GLU A 491 8.37 -12.86 -14.55
C GLU A 491 9.48 -13.09 -15.60
N SER A 492 9.88 -12.03 -16.30
CA SER A 492 10.90 -12.10 -17.36
C SER A 492 12.33 -12.09 -16.82
N PRO A 493 13.27 -12.75 -17.54
CA PRO A 493 14.69 -12.73 -17.18
C PRO A 493 15.28 -11.32 -17.26
N LEU A 494 16.51 -11.15 -16.76
CA LEU A 494 17.24 -9.89 -16.91
C LEU A 494 17.37 -9.55 -18.40
N PRO A 495 17.01 -8.33 -18.82
CA PRO A 495 17.26 -7.89 -20.18
C PRO A 495 18.76 -7.93 -20.46
N ALA A 496 19.18 -8.57 -21.56
CA ALA A 496 20.57 -8.45 -22.00
C ALA A 496 20.88 -6.96 -22.22
N GLU A 497 21.94 -6.45 -21.60
CA GLU A 497 22.39 -5.09 -21.87
C GLU A 497 22.67 -4.95 -23.37
N PRO A 498 22.32 -3.82 -23.99
CA PRO A 498 22.74 -3.57 -25.36
C PRO A 498 24.28 -3.58 -25.39
N ASN A 499 24.87 -4.63 -25.98
CA ASN A 499 26.30 -4.84 -26.23
C ASN A 499 27.19 -3.63 -25.89
N SER A 500 27.75 -3.58 -24.69
CA SER A 500 28.90 -2.74 -24.39
C SER A 500 30.15 -3.40 -24.99
N THR A 501 30.25 -3.37 -26.32
CA THR A 501 31.51 -3.69 -26.98
C THR A 501 32.54 -2.64 -26.57
N ASN A 502 33.47 -3.07 -25.73
CA ASN A 502 34.80 -2.52 -25.47
C ASN A 502 34.88 -1.19 -24.70
N SER A 503 35.40 -1.29 -23.48
CA SER A 503 36.58 -0.59 -22.96
C SER A 503 36.41 -0.03 -21.54
N SER A 504 37.45 -0.29 -20.78
CA SER A 504 37.77 0.13 -19.43
C SER A 504 37.68 1.63 -19.18
N SER A 505 37.24 1.99 -17.96
CA SER A 505 37.73 3.15 -17.20
C SER A 505 37.49 4.56 -17.78
N ALA A 506 36.37 4.80 -18.44
CA ALA A 506 35.87 6.17 -18.66
C ALA A 506 34.43 6.27 -18.20
N VAL A 507 34.13 7.31 -17.39
CA VAL A 507 32.75 7.69 -17.05
C VAL A 507 31.98 7.88 -18.36
N PRO A 508 30.93 7.09 -18.65
CA PRO A 508 30.26 7.18 -19.94
C PRO A 508 29.51 8.51 -20.07
N ASN A 509 29.64 9.17 -21.22
CA ASN A 509 28.82 10.32 -21.58
C ASN A 509 27.31 9.98 -21.48
N ASP A 510 26.52 10.88 -20.86
CA ASP A 510 25.08 10.73 -20.56
C ASP A 510 24.21 10.27 -21.75
N ASP A 511 24.59 10.57 -22.99
CA ASP A 511 23.80 10.24 -24.17
C ASP A 511 23.89 8.77 -24.61
N ALA A 512 24.91 8.02 -24.17
CA ALA A 512 25.13 6.64 -24.62
C ALA A 512 24.19 5.62 -23.96
N GLN A 513 23.66 5.92 -22.77
CA GLN A 513 22.73 5.04 -22.02
C GLN A 513 21.26 5.46 -22.16
N LYS A 514 20.98 6.59 -22.81
CA LYS A 514 19.61 7.05 -23.05
C LYS A 514 18.91 6.13 -24.07
N PRO A 515 17.64 5.75 -23.85
CA PRO A 515 16.89 4.95 -24.82
C PRO A 515 16.82 5.68 -26.17
N LYS A 516 17.16 4.97 -27.25
CA LYS A 516 17.07 5.51 -28.62
C LYS A 516 15.62 5.96 -28.90
N GLY A 517 15.46 7.19 -29.40
CA GLY A 517 14.15 7.74 -29.73
C GLY A 517 13.40 8.37 -28.55
N LEU A 518 14.02 8.54 -27.38
CA LEU A 518 13.38 9.25 -26.28
C LEU A 518 12.99 10.67 -26.73
N PRO A 519 11.71 11.06 -26.63
CA PRO A 519 11.29 12.39 -27.05
C PRO A 519 12.03 13.45 -26.25
N SER A 520 12.70 14.35 -26.97
CA SER A 520 13.32 15.53 -26.38
C SER A 520 12.46 16.73 -26.77
N PRO A 521 12.02 17.56 -25.81
CA PRO A 521 11.21 18.73 -26.13
C PRO A 521 12.00 19.61 -27.08
N LYS A 522 11.43 19.84 -28.26
CA LYS A 522 12.00 20.78 -29.25
C LYS A 522 11.89 22.24 -28.79
N SER A 523 10.98 22.50 -27.86
CA SER A 523 10.81 23.81 -27.21
C SER A 523 11.67 23.87 -25.94
N PRO A 524 12.32 25.01 -25.63
CA PRO A 524 12.96 25.19 -24.34
C PRO A 524 11.94 24.92 -23.23
N CYS A 525 12.28 23.99 -22.34
CA CYS A 525 11.48 23.70 -21.15
C CYS A 525 11.23 25.02 -20.42
N PRO A 526 9.97 25.39 -20.09
CA PRO A 526 9.71 26.64 -19.39
C PRO A 526 10.54 26.64 -18.10
N ILE A 527 11.47 27.59 -18.00
CA ILE A 527 12.30 27.75 -16.80
C ILE A 527 11.34 28.20 -15.70
N PRO A 528 11.19 27.46 -14.59
CA PRO A 528 10.41 27.94 -13.47
C PRO A 528 11.02 29.27 -12.99
N ILE A 529 10.28 30.37 -13.08
CA ILE A 529 10.74 31.70 -12.61
C ILE A 529 10.75 31.78 -11.07
N TYR A 530 10.32 30.71 -10.37
CA TYR A 530 10.19 30.69 -8.92
C TYR A 530 11.50 30.31 -8.23
N VAL A 531 11.89 31.13 -7.26
CA VAL A 531 13.05 30.96 -6.35
C VAL A 531 12.84 29.83 -5.33
N ASP A 532 11.64 29.24 -5.31
CA ASP A 532 11.26 28.13 -4.42
C ASP A 532 10.99 26.87 -5.25
N GLU A 533 12.02 26.03 -5.42
CA GLU A 533 11.96 24.77 -6.16
C GLU A 533 10.86 23.83 -5.63
N ALA A 534 10.47 23.97 -4.36
CA ALA A 534 9.37 23.19 -3.77
C ALA A 534 7.99 23.52 -4.36
N ARG A 535 7.87 24.63 -5.10
CA ARG A 535 6.65 25.12 -5.77
C ARG A 535 6.77 25.17 -7.29
N ALA A 536 7.89 24.72 -7.87
CA ALA A 536 8.03 24.65 -9.32
C ALA A 536 6.95 23.70 -9.89
N PRO A 537 6.21 24.11 -10.94
CA PRO A 537 5.20 23.24 -11.53
C PRO A 537 5.85 22.02 -12.16
N PHE A 538 5.28 20.84 -11.93
CA PHE A 538 5.70 19.63 -12.65
C PHE A 538 5.39 19.79 -14.14
N ILE A 539 6.43 19.68 -14.98
CA ILE A 539 6.30 19.78 -16.43
C ILE A 539 6.12 18.39 -17.00
N PHE A 540 5.08 18.20 -17.80
CA PHE A 540 4.81 16.94 -18.50
C PHE A 540 4.93 17.18 -20.01
N TYR A 541 5.61 16.27 -20.70
CA TYR A 541 5.84 16.36 -22.14
C TYR A 541 5.24 15.14 -22.83
N SER A 542 4.64 15.35 -24.00
CA SER A 542 4.16 14.30 -24.90
C SER A 542 4.78 14.52 -26.27
N SER A 543 5.12 13.42 -26.95
CA SER A 543 5.59 13.44 -28.34
C SER A 543 4.45 13.32 -29.35
N ALA A 544 3.21 13.55 -28.92
CA ALA A 544 2.06 13.31 -29.77
C ALA A 544 2.09 14.17 -31.03
N ASP A 545 1.84 13.55 -32.17
CA ASP A 545 1.83 14.25 -33.45
C ASP A 545 0.55 15.08 -33.58
N MET A 546 0.63 16.31 -34.08
CA MET A 546 -0.56 17.11 -34.35
C MET A 546 -1.05 16.94 -35.79
N TYR A 547 -0.25 16.31 -36.66
CA TYR A 547 -0.64 16.00 -38.03
C TYR A 547 -1.63 14.83 -38.07
N GLY A 548 -2.67 14.95 -38.92
CA GLY A 548 -3.66 13.89 -39.12
C GLY A 548 -4.63 13.66 -37.96
N VAL A 549 -4.71 14.59 -36.99
CA VAL A 549 -5.70 14.53 -35.90
C VAL A 549 -7.11 14.77 -36.44
N ALA A 550 -7.97 13.76 -36.32
CA ALA A 550 -9.35 13.78 -36.79
C ALA A 550 -10.35 14.25 -35.72
N LYS A 551 -10.08 13.94 -34.44
CA LYS A 551 -10.94 14.33 -33.31
C LYS A 551 -10.12 14.61 -32.06
N VAL A 552 -10.55 15.61 -31.31
CA VAL A 552 -9.97 15.98 -30.01
C VAL A 552 -11.03 15.82 -28.92
N THR A 553 -10.74 15.01 -27.91
CA THR A 553 -11.58 14.86 -26.71
C THR A 553 -10.87 15.51 -25.53
N LEU A 554 -11.55 16.43 -24.85
CA LEU A 554 -10.95 17.25 -23.80
C LEU A 554 -11.19 16.63 -22.41
N CYS A 555 -10.16 16.65 -21.57
CA CYS A 555 -10.23 16.27 -20.16
C CYS A 555 -10.46 17.51 -19.30
N ARG A 556 -11.54 17.50 -18.50
CA ARG A 556 -11.93 18.62 -17.64
C ARG A 556 -12.07 18.20 -16.18
N PRO A 557 -11.05 18.45 -15.33
CA PRO A 557 -11.15 18.13 -13.92
C PRO A 557 -12.19 19.02 -13.21
N GLU A 558 -12.30 20.27 -13.66
CA GLU A 558 -13.18 21.31 -13.12
C GLU A 558 -13.85 22.08 -14.26
N GLN A 559 -14.93 22.79 -13.96
CA GLN A 559 -15.59 23.67 -14.95
C GLN A 559 -14.63 24.76 -15.42
N GLY A 560 -14.51 24.92 -16.74
CA GLY A 560 -13.66 25.95 -17.36
C GLY A 560 -12.17 25.58 -17.52
N THR A 561 -11.69 24.50 -16.91
CA THR A 561 -10.26 24.11 -16.96
C THR A 561 -10.05 22.88 -17.85
N ILE A 562 -9.07 22.95 -18.77
CA ILE A 562 -8.63 21.81 -19.58
C ILE A 562 -7.29 21.34 -19.02
N SER A 563 -7.24 20.13 -18.47
CA SER A 563 -5.99 19.54 -17.94
C SER A 563 -5.22 18.73 -18.97
N GLY A 564 -5.92 18.19 -19.96
CA GLY A 564 -5.36 17.32 -21.00
C GLY A 564 -6.36 17.00 -22.11
N MET A 565 -5.90 16.26 -23.11
CA MET A 565 -6.64 15.96 -24.34
C MET A 565 -6.31 14.54 -24.81
N VAL A 566 -7.30 13.84 -25.35
CA VAL A 566 -7.12 12.62 -26.15
C VAL A 566 -7.27 13.00 -27.62
N LEU A 567 -6.21 12.77 -28.39
CA LEU A 567 -6.16 12.96 -29.83
C LEU A 567 -6.51 11.64 -30.51
N ARG A 568 -7.43 11.68 -31.47
CA ARG A 568 -7.77 10.54 -32.33
C ARG A 568 -7.42 10.90 -33.77
N TYR A 569 -6.62 10.06 -34.41
CA TYR A 569 -6.13 10.26 -35.78
C TYR A 569 -7.06 9.58 -36.79
N HIS A 570 -6.91 9.92 -38.08
CA HIS A 570 -7.69 9.32 -39.16
C HIS A 570 -7.47 7.81 -39.34
N ASP A 571 -6.28 7.32 -38.99
CA ASP A 571 -5.90 5.90 -39.01
C ASP A 571 -6.48 5.11 -37.82
N GLY A 572 -7.23 5.77 -36.91
CA GLY A 572 -7.81 5.16 -35.72
C GLY A 572 -6.90 5.17 -34.49
N ARG A 573 -5.62 5.56 -34.63
CA ARG A 573 -4.67 5.71 -33.51
C ARG A 573 -5.20 6.71 -32.49
N GLN A 574 -4.81 6.51 -31.22
CA GLN A 574 -5.07 7.47 -30.15
C GLN A 574 -3.81 7.81 -29.36
N GLU A 575 -3.66 9.09 -29.06
CA GLU A 575 -2.59 9.62 -28.20
C GLU A 575 -3.12 10.65 -27.21
N THR A 576 -2.32 10.95 -26.20
CA THR A 576 -2.70 11.84 -25.11
C THR A 576 -1.73 13.01 -24.97
N LEU A 577 -2.29 14.17 -24.63
CA LEU A 577 -1.55 15.41 -24.38
C LEU A 577 -1.97 15.97 -23.03
N GLY A 578 -1.00 16.31 -22.17
CA GLY A 578 -1.26 16.85 -20.84
C GLY A 578 -1.75 15.81 -19.82
N GLN A 579 -2.42 16.28 -18.77
CA GLN A 579 -2.94 15.46 -17.69
C GLN A 579 -4.33 14.93 -18.04
N VAL A 580 -4.36 13.70 -18.57
CA VAL A 580 -5.60 13.04 -18.98
C VAL A 580 -6.10 12.09 -17.90
N ARG A 581 -7.36 12.28 -17.53
CA ARG A 581 -8.13 11.43 -16.63
C ARG A 581 -9.34 10.85 -17.38
N PRO A 582 -9.36 9.54 -17.66
CA PRO A 582 -10.49 8.86 -18.28
C PRO A 582 -11.86 9.19 -17.65
N ASP A 583 -11.94 9.30 -16.31
CA ASP A 583 -13.18 9.65 -15.58
C ASP A 583 -13.66 11.09 -15.80
N ARG A 584 -12.82 11.94 -16.40
CA ARG A 584 -13.07 13.38 -16.64
C ARG A 584 -13.04 13.75 -18.13
N LEU A 585 -13.03 12.75 -19.02
CA LEU A 585 -13.19 13.00 -20.45
C LEU A 585 -14.62 13.48 -20.71
N ALA A 586 -14.75 14.63 -21.34
CA ALA A 586 -16.06 15.13 -21.75
C ALA A 586 -16.67 14.10 -22.70
N SER A 587 -17.70 13.38 -22.23
CA SER A 587 -18.48 12.49 -23.08
C SER A 587 -19.04 13.34 -24.22
N SER A 588 -18.81 12.92 -25.47
CA SER A 588 -19.32 13.60 -26.65
C SER A 588 -20.83 13.38 -26.77
N GLY A 589 -21.61 13.88 -25.80
CA GLY A 589 -23.04 13.59 -25.69
C GLY A 589 -23.84 14.26 -24.57
N ARG A 590 -23.31 15.21 -23.79
CA ARG A 590 -24.19 16.12 -23.03
C ARG A 590 -24.23 17.48 -23.71
N ARG A 591 -25.25 17.65 -24.57
CA ARG A 591 -25.69 18.98 -25.00
C ARG A 591 -26.02 19.78 -23.74
N TYR A 592 -25.40 20.95 -23.64
CA TYR A 592 -25.82 22.00 -22.74
C TYR A 592 -27.21 22.45 -23.20
N GLU A 593 -28.21 22.34 -22.32
CA GLU A 593 -29.36 23.24 -22.27
C GLU A 593 -29.21 24.10 -21.02
#